data_AF-X1S032-F1
#
_entry.id   AF-X1S032-F1
#
_cell.length_a   1.000
_cell.length_b   1.000
_cell.length_c   1.000
_cell.angle_alpha   90.00
_cell.angle_beta   90.00
_cell.angle_gamma   90.00
#
_symmetry.space_group_name_H-M   'P 1'
#
loop_
_entity.id
_entity.type
_entity.pdbx_description
1 polymer ?
#
loop_
_entity_poly.entity_id
_entity_poly.type
_entity_poly.pdbx_seq_one_letter_code
_entity_poly.pdbx_strand_id
1 'polypeptide(L)'
;MTIVCSSPILPSDKIEGLVVDRIKDYILTEENLKELVRLTNEELAQTSSEDRERLGILEGQIADVGSRLGKLYDALETGEFKTSDLALRIRVLMQKKEELQHAKTDIEERLRHEILDTVDLNVVHQYTSDLRNLLVKSSITEQRSFLKSFVEKIEADDEKVKMYYNSILRGILLDRI
;
A
#
# COMPACT_ATOMS: atom_id res chain seq x y z
N MET A 1 -28.01 33.68 -17.58
CA MET A 1 -28.80 32.81 -16.67
C MET A 1 -27.83 32.19 -15.69
N THR A 2 -27.79 32.71 -14.46
CA THR A 2 -26.99 32.15 -13.38
C THR A 2 -27.79 31.01 -12.77
N ILE A 3 -27.31 29.76 -12.89
CA ILE A 3 -27.92 28.61 -12.24
C ILE A 3 -27.66 28.77 -10.75
N VAL A 4 -28.69 29.13 -9.99
CA VAL A 4 -28.67 29.14 -8.53
C VAL A 4 -28.75 27.68 -8.09
N CYS A 5 -27.65 27.16 -7.53
CA CYS A 5 -27.63 25.84 -6.93
C CYS A 5 -28.65 25.81 -5.79
N SER A 6 -29.68 24.97 -5.89
CA SER A 6 -30.79 24.89 -4.92
C SER A 6 -30.43 24.04 -3.69
N SER A 7 -29.14 23.95 -3.36
CA SER A 7 -28.70 23.24 -2.16
C SER A 7 -28.93 24.12 -0.93
N PRO A 8 -29.67 23.64 0.08
CA PRO A 8 -29.87 24.37 1.32
C PRO A 8 -28.54 24.61 2.03
N ILE A 9 -28.38 25.83 2.53
CA ILE A 9 -27.21 26.25 3.30
C ILE A 9 -27.37 25.65 4.70
N LEU A 10 -26.80 24.47 4.89
CA LEU A 10 -26.78 23.77 6.16
C LEU A 10 -25.62 24.29 7.03
N PRO A 11 -25.83 24.55 8.33
CA PRO A 11 -24.76 24.95 9.23
C PRO A 11 -23.68 23.87 9.31
N SER A 12 -22.40 24.26 9.13
CA SER A 12 -21.25 23.34 9.13
C SER A 12 -21.27 22.42 10.35
N ASP A 13 -21.53 22.98 11.53
CA ASP A 13 -21.53 22.26 12.81
C ASP A 13 -22.61 21.15 12.86
N LYS A 14 -23.76 21.36 12.23
CA LYS A 14 -24.84 20.34 12.16
C LYS A 14 -24.49 19.22 11.20
N ILE A 15 -23.90 19.53 10.05
CA ILE A 15 -23.43 18.52 9.11
C ILE A 15 -22.27 17.74 9.73
N GLU A 16 -21.32 18.43 10.36
CA GLU A 16 -20.18 17.78 11.00
C GLU A 16 -20.63 16.82 12.10
N GLY A 17 -21.55 17.24 12.98
CA GLY A 17 -22.12 16.34 13.99
C GLY A 17 -22.82 15.12 13.38
N LEU A 18 -23.70 15.33 12.40
CA LEU A 18 -24.45 14.26 11.74
C LEU A 18 -23.53 13.26 11.01
N VAL A 19 -22.49 13.77 10.34
CA VAL A 19 -21.48 12.98 9.64
C VAL A 19 -20.66 12.19 10.65
N VAL A 20 -20.18 12.82 11.73
CA VAL A 20 -19.39 12.17 12.77
C VAL A 20 -20.21 11.07 13.46
N ASP A 21 -21.49 11.30 13.76
CA ASP A 21 -22.35 10.31 14.43
C ASP A 21 -22.68 9.14 13.49
N ARG A 22 -23.02 9.41 12.21
CA ARG A 22 -23.19 8.36 11.19
C ARG A 22 -21.92 7.52 11.02
N ILE A 23 -20.75 8.15 11.03
CA ILE A 23 -19.47 7.45 10.90
C ILE A 23 -19.20 6.57 12.13
N LYS A 24 -19.45 7.07 13.34
CA LYS A 24 -19.30 6.30 14.59
C LYS A 24 -20.21 5.08 14.62
N ASP A 25 -21.45 5.24 14.18
CA ASP A 25 -22.48 4.21 14.25
C ASP A 25 -22.35 3.15 13.14
N TYR A 26 -21.87 3.54 11.95
CA TYR A 26 -21.85 2.65 10.78
C TYR A 26 -20.46 2.22 10.32
N ILE A 27 -19.39 2.96 10.63
CA ILE A 27 -18.02 2.66 10.14
C ILE A 27 -17.15 2.14 11.28
N LEU A 28 -17.22 2.76 12.47
CA LEU A 28 -16.40 2.38 13.62
C LEU A 28 -17.06 1.31 14.50
N THR A 29 -17.76 0.35 13.89
CA THR A 29 -18.22 -0.84 14.59
C THR A 29 -17.04 -1.78 14.84
N GLU A 30 -17.09 -2.57 15.90
CA GLU A 30 -16.02 -3.54 16.21
C GLU A 30 -15.78 -4.52 15.05
N GLU A 31 -16.87 -4.92 14.39
CA GLU A 31 -16.84 -5.83 13.26
C GLU A 31 -16.16 -5.22 12.02
N ASN A 32 -16.47 -3.96 11.70
CA ASN A 32 -15.83 -3.26 10.58
C ASN A 32 -14.35 -2.99 10.85
N LEU A 33 -13.96 -2.74 12.11
CA LEU A 33 -12.55 -2.56 12.47
C LEU A 33 -11.76 -3.87 12.39
N LYS A 34 -12.34 -5.00 12.81
CA LYS A 34 -11.73 -6.33 12.62
C LYS A 34 -11.52 -6.64 11.14
N GLU A 35 -12.55 -6.36 10.33
CA GLU A 35 -12.51 -6.61 8.90
C GLU A 35 -11.54 -5.70 8.16
N LEU A 36 -11.43 -4.44 8.58
CA LEU A 36 -10.42 -3.50 8.07
C LEU A 36 -9.01 -4.02 8.33
N VAL A 37 -8.72 -4.44 9.56
CA VAL A 37 -7.38 -4.99 9.88
C VAL A 37 -7.10 -6.27 9.09
N ARG A 38 -8.11 -7.13 8.92
CA ARG A 38 -7.99 -8.32 8.07
C ARG A 38 -7.60 -7.95 6.64
N LEU A 39 -8.34 -7.04 5.99
CA LEU A 39 -8.07 -6.63 4.62
C LEU A 39 -6.74 -5.90 4.46
N THR A 40 -6.37 -5.01 5.39
CA THR A 40 -5.06 -4.34 5.34
C THR A 40 -3.93 -5.35 5.49
N ASN A 41 -4.06 -6.35 6.38
CA ASN A 41 -3.08 -7.42 6.49
C ASN A 41 -3.01 -8.29 5.22
N GLU A 42 -4.14 -8.54 4.57
CA GLU A 42 -4.19 -9.27 3.29
C GLU A 42 -3.54 -8.50 2.14
N GLU A 43 -3.80 -7.19 2.05
CA GLU A 43 -3.18 -6.31 1.06
C GLU A 43 -1.67 -6.18 1.28
N LEU A 44 -1.22 -6.05 2.54
CA LEU A 44 0.19 -6.11 2.91
C LEU A 44 0.81 -7.46 2.54
N ALA A 45 0.13 -8.57 2.82
CA ALA A 45 0.61 -9.91 2.47
C ALA A 45 0.71 -10.11 0.95
N GLN A 46 -0.26 -9.59 0.18
CA GLN A 46 -0.25 -9.65 -1.27
C GLN A 46 0.89 -8.82 -1.85
N THR A 47 1.05 -7.56 -1.43
CA THR A 47 2.15 -6.68 -1.86
C THR A 47 3.50 -7.33 -1.58
N SER A 48 3.65 -7.91 -0.38
CA SER A 48 4.85 -8.64 0.00
C SER A 48 5.09 -9.88 -0.87
N SER A 49 4.04 -10.57 -1.29
CA SER A 49 4.14 -11.71 -2.21
C SER A 49 4.62 -11.28 -3.60
N GLU A 50 4.08 -10.18 -4.13
CA GLU A 50 4.47 -9.63 -5.44
C GLU A 50 5.94 -9.17 -5.43
N ASP A 51 6.37 -8.51 -4.35
CA ASP A 51 7.76 -8.09 -4.17
C ASP A 51 8.72 -9.29 -4.04
N ARG A 52 8.31 -10.38 -3.36
CA ARG A 52 9.08 -11.63 -3.30
C ARG A 52 9.21 -12.30 -4.67
N GLU A 53 8.13 -12.33 -5.47
CA GLU A 53 8.19 -12.88 -6.83
C GLU A 53 9.17 -12.07 -7.69
N ARG A 54 9.06 -10.73 -7.63
CA ARG A 54 9.94 -9.82 -8.35
C ARG A 54 11.40 -9.97 -7.92
N LEU A 55 11.65 -10.17 -6.63
CA LEU A 55 12.98 -10.48 -6.10
C LEU A 55 13.55 -11.76 -6.74
N GLY A 56 12.75 -12.84 -6.80
CA GLY A 56 13.17 -14.09 -7.45
C GLY A 56 13.52 -13.91 -8.93
N ILE A 57 12.76 -13.09 -9.66
CA ILE A 57 13.06 -12.76 -11.07
C ILE A 57 14.41 -12.03 -11.18
N LEU A 58 14.65 -11.02 -10.34
CA LEU A 58 15.91 -10.27 -10.33
C LEU A 58 17.10 -11.16 -10.00
N GLU A 59 16.96 -12.06 -9.02
CA GLU A 59 17.99 -13.04 -8.66
C GLU A 59 18.33 -13.96 -9.83
N GLY A 60 17.32 -14.45 -10.54
CA GLY A 60 17.52 -15.25 -11.77
C GLY A 60 18.25 -14.46 -12.85
N GLN A 61 17.92 -13.19 -13.06
CA GLN A 61 18.60 -12.32 -14.03
C GLN A 61 20.06 -12.02 -13.64
N ILE A 62 20.32 -11.78 -12.35
CA ILE A 62 21.68 -11.59 -11.83
C ILE A 62 22.52 -12.85 -12.05
N ALA A 63 21.94 -14.03 -11.79
CA ALA A 63 22.60 -15.32 -12.00
C ALA A 63 22.92 -15.56 -13.49
N ASP A 64 21.98 -15.27 -14.41
CA ASP A 64 22.23 -15.38 -15.86
C ASP A 64 23.38 -14.46 -16.31
N VAL A 65 23.32 -13.18 -15.93
CA VAL A 65 24.37 -12.21 -16.27
C VAL A 65 25.71 -12.64 -15.67
N GLY A 66 25.71 -13.14 -14.44
CA GLY A 66 26.89 -13.70 -13.78
C GLY A 66 27.49 -14.89 -14.53
N SER A 67 26.66 -15.85 -14.97
CA SER A 67 27.10 -17.00 -15.76
C SER A 67 27.71 -16.57 -17.09
N ARG A 68 27.09 -15.59 -17.77
CA ARG A 68 27.57 -15.06 -19.05
C ARG A 68 28.90 -14.31 -18.89
N LEU A 69 29.06 -13.54 -17.82
CA LEU A 69 30.34 -12.92 -17.48
C LEU A 69 31.41 -13.99 -17.22
N GLY A 70 31.09 -15.03 -16.46
CA GLY A 70 32.00 -16.17 -16.21
C GLY A 70 32.54 -16.77 -17.50
N LYS A 71 31.65 -17.13 -18.44
CA LYS A 71 32.03 -17.67 -19.76
C LYS A 71 32.94 -16.73 -20.56
N LEU A 72 32.72 -15.42 -20.47
CA LEU A 72 33.57 -14.44 -21.15
C LEU A 72 34.95 -14.33 -20.50
N TYR A 73 35.05 -14.47 -19.18
CA TYR A 73 36.33 -14.54 -18.48
C TYR A 73 37.08 -15.83 -18.82
N ASP A 74 36.41 -16.98 -18.82
CA ASP A 74 37.01 -18.27 -19.21
C ASP A 74 37.58 -18.21 -20.64
N ALA A 75 36.84 -17.59 -21.57
CA ALA A 75 37.28 -17.42 -22.97
C ALA A 75 38.49 -16.47 -23.10
N LEU A 76 38.66 -15.52 -22.18
CA LEU A 76 39.85 -14.67 -22.11
C LEU A 76 41.04 -15.42 -21.52
N GLU A 77 40.83 -16.22 -20.48
CA GLU A 77 41.88 -17.00 -19.81
C GLU A 77 42.45 -18.09 -20.72
N THR A 78 41.60 -18.73 -21.53
CA THR A 78 41.98 -19.74 -22.53
C THR A 78 42.61 -19.13 -23.78
N GLY A 79 42.53 -17.81 -23.96
CA GLY A 79 43.08 -17.11 -25.11
C GLY A 79 42.28 -17.30 -26.41
N GLU A 80 41.04 -17.79 -26.34
CA GLU A 80 40.15 -17.95 -27.50
C GLU A 80 39.84 -16.60 -28.17
N PHE A 81 39.81 -15.51 -27.39
CA PHE A 81 39.55 -14.16 -27.87
C PHE A 81 40.54 -13.16 -27.27
N LYS A 82 40.80 -12.06 -28.00
CA LYS A 82 41.58 -10.95 -27.44
C LYS A 82 40.73 -10.10 -26.50
N THR A 83 41.36 -9.52 -25.48
CA THR A 83 40.70 -8.62 -24.53
C THR A 83 39.99 -7.45 -25.20
N SER A 84 40.56 -6.90 -26.28
CA SER A 84 39.94 -5.83 -27.08
C SER A 84 38.57 -6.22 -27.64
N ASP A 85 38.39 -7.51 -27.96
CA ASP A 85 37.23 -8.00 -28.69
C ASP A 85 36.03 -8.19 -27.75
N LEU A 86 36.31 -8.46 -26.46
CA LEU A 86 35.29 -8.71 -25.43
C LEU A 86 35.10 -7.55 -24.44
N ALA A 87 36.03 -6.57 -24.39
CA ALA A 87 36.01 -5.49 -23.39
C ALA A 87 34.68 -4.72 -23.33
N LEU A 88 34.12 -4.33 -24.48
CA LEU A 88 32.84 -3.62 -24.53
C LEU A 88 31.70 -4.49 -23.99
N ARG A 89 31.69 -5.78 -24.35
CA ARG A 89 30.64 -6.71 -23.93
C ARG A 89 30.67 -6.96 -22.43
N ILE A 90 31.86 -7.12 -21.86
CA ILE A 90 32.08 -7.29 -20.42
C ILE A 90 31.58 -6.05 -19.67
N ARG A 91 31.95 -4.85 -20.11
CA ARG A 91 31.48 -3.60 -19.47
C ARG A 91 29.96 -3.49 -19.44
N VAL A 92 29.29 -3.77 -20.57
CA VAL A 92 27.82 -3.72 -20.65
C VAL A 92 27.18 -4.72 -19.69
N LEU A 93 27.72 -5.94 -19.59
CA LEU A 93 27.18 -6.96 -18.67
C LEU A 93 27.45 -6.62 -17.20
N MET A 94 28.62 -6.03 -16.88
CA MET A 94 28.91 -5.55 -15.53
C MET A 94 27.96 -4.44 -15.11
N GLN A 95 27.75 -3.44 -15.96
CA GLN A 95 26.80 -2.35 -15.69
C GLN A 95 25.38 -2.89 -15.49
N LYS A 96 24.93 -3.81 -16.36
CA LYS A 96 23.62 -4.45 -16.21
C LYS A 96 23.51 -5.20 -14.88
N LYS A 97 24.57 -5.90 -14.45
CA LYS A 97 24.59 -6.61 -13.17
C LYS A 97 24.44 -5.65 -11.99
N GLU A 98 25.14 -4.51 -12.03
CA GLU A 98 25.08 -3.47 -11.02
C GLU A 98 23.68 -2.85 -10.93
N GLU A 99 23.06 -2.51 -12.07
CA GLU A 99 21.68 -2.02 -12.13
C GLU A 99 20.68 -3.01 -11.51
N LEU A 100 20.83 -4.30 -11.82
CA LEU A 100 19.98 -5.36 -11.23
C LEU A 100 20.21 -5.53 -9.72
N GLN A 101 21.45 -5.38 -9.25
CA GLN A 101 21.78 -5.45 -7.82
C GLN A 101 21.21 -4.27 -7.03
N HIS A 102 21.24 -3.06 -7.60
CA HIS A 102 20.57 -1.90 -7.03
C HIS A 102 19.06 -2.14 -6.92
N ALA A 103 18.41 -2.55 -8.01
CA ALA A 103 16.97 -2.84 -7.99
C ALA A 103 16.61 -3.94 -6.98
N LYS A 104 17.45 -4.97 -6.84
CA LYS A 104 17.29 -6.01 -5.81
C LYS A 104 17.33 -5.41 -4.40
N THR A 105 18.32 -4.55 -4.13
CA THR A 105 18.52 -3.93 -2.81
C THR A 105 17.32 -3.07 -2.42
N ASP A 106 16.75 -2.31 -3.36
CA ASP A 106 15.55 -1.50 -3.12
C ASP A 106 14.33 -2.35 -2.72
N ILE A 107 14.14 -3.51 -3.37
CA ILE A 107 13.06 -4.44 -3.02
C ILE A 107 13.31 -5.07 -1.64
N GLU A 108 14.55 -5.48 -1.36
CA GLU A 108 14.90 -6.07 -0.07
C GLU A 108 14.69 -5.09 1.10
N GLU A 109 14.93 -3.79 0.91
CA GLU A 109 14.60 -2.76 1.92
C GLU A 109 13.09 -2.64 2.12
N ARG A 110 12.29 -2.61 1.05
CA ARG A 110 10.82 -2.55 1.17
C ARG A 110 10.25 -3.75 1.93
N LEU A 111 10.71 -4.97 1.60
CA LEU A 111 10.30 -6.19 2.30
C LEU A 111 10.70 -6.19 3.78
N ARG A 112 11.85 -5.60 4.13
CA ARG A 112 12.25 -5.44 5.55
C ARG A 112 11.29 -4.55 6.32
N HIS A 113 10.84 -3.45 5.71
CA HIS A 113 9.88 -2.54 6.32
C HIS A 113 8.50 -3.20 6.47
N GLU A 114 8.02 -3.91 5.46
CA GLU A 114 6.72 -4.60 5.51
C GLU A 114 6.62 -5.64 6.64
N ILE A 115 7.70 -6.39 6.91
CA ILE A 115 7.72 -7.36 8.03
C ILE A 115 7.52 -6.67 9.38
N LEU A 116 8.01 -5.44 9.54
CA LEU A 116 7.82 -4.66 10.76
C LEU A 116 6.38 -4.11 10.88
N ASP A 117 5.72 -3.88 9.74
CA ASP A 117 4.38 -3.30 9.66
C ASP A 117 3.25 -4.34 9.76
N THR A 118 3.56 -5.65 9.69
CA THR A 118 2.54 -6.70 9.91
C THR A 118 1.98 -6.67 11.33
N VAL A 119 0.68 -6.45 11.46
CA VAL A 119 -0.01 -6.39 12.76
C VAL A 119 -0.47 -7.79 13.17
N ASP A 120 0.01 -8.28 14.31
CA ASP A 120 -0.45 -9.55 14.92
C ASP A 120 -1.95 -9.49 15.26
N LEU A 121 -2.74 -10.39 14.67
CA LEU A 121 -4.19 -10.49 14.84
C LEU A 121 -4.62 -10.67 16.31
N ASN A 122 -3.78 -11.24 17.18
CA ASN A 122 -4.08 -11.36 18.61
C ASN A 122 -3.96 -10.03 19.37
N VAL A 123 -3.16 -9.09 18.86
CA VAL A 123 -2.99 -7.74 19.40
C VAL A 123 -4.15 -6.82 18.98
N VAL A 124 -4.84 -7.15 17.88
CA VAL A 124 -5.93 -6.36 17.30
C VAL A 124 -7.14 -6.22 18.24
N HIS A 125 -7.42 -7.21 19.10
CA HIS A 125 -8.59 -7.14 19.97
C HIS A 125 -8.46 -6.05 21.06
N GLN A 126 -7.26 -5.85 21.60
CA GLN A 126 -6.96 -4.72 22.50
C GLN A 126 -6.91 -3.40 21.72
N TYR A 127 -6.28 -3.42 20.54
CA TYR A 127 -6.17 -2.23 19.68
C TYR A 127 -7.50 -1.71 19.14
N THR A 128 -8.52 -2.54 18.90
CA THR A 128 -9.83 -2.06 18.44
C THR A 128 -10.57 -1.25 19.53
N SER A 129 -10.47 -1.69 20.78
CA SER A 129 -11.01 -0.92 21.92
C SER A 129 -10.18 0.34 22.15
N ASP A 130 -8.86 0.25 22.08
CA ASP A 130 -7.97 1.41 22.27
C ASP A 130 -8.07 2.42 21.13
N LEU A 131 -8.20 1.98 19.88
CA LEU A 131 -8.40 2.83 18.71
C LEU A 131 -9.76 3.51 18.74
N ARG A 132 -10.83 2.78 19.12
CA ARG A 132 -12.15 3.39 19.35
C ARG A 132 -12.07 4.43 20.46
N ASN A 133 -11.39 4.13 21.56
CA ASN A 133 -11.20 5.05 22.67
C ASN A 133 -10.32 6.26 22.29
N LEU A 134 -9.30 6.06 21.46
CA LEU A 134 -8.40 7.10 20.95
C LEU A 134 -9.16 8.02 20.01
N LEU A 135 -9.97 7.48 19.09
CA LEU A 135 -10.84 8.25 18.21
C LEU A 135 -11.89 9.05 19.00
N VAL A 136 -12.46 8.48 20.06
CA VAL A 136 -13.40 9.17 20.96
C VAL A 136 -12.73 10.32 21.72
N LYS A 137 -11.45 10.19 22.08
CA LYS A 137 -10.68 11.17 22.86
C LYS A 137 -9.90 12.19 22.02
N SER A 138 -9.73 11.95 20.72
CA SER A 138 -8.92 12.80 19.83
C SER A 138 -9.70 14.01 19.33
N SER A 139 -8.98 15.02 18.87
CA SER A 139 -9.56 16.26 18.35
C SER A 139 -10.35 16.02 17.06
N ILE A 140 -11.27 16.93 16.74
CA ILE A 140 -12.05 16.91 15.49
C ILE A 140 -11.11 16.89 14.27
N THR A 141 -9.96 17.56 14.34
CA THR A 141 -8.95 17.58 13.26
C THR A 141 -8.31 16.21 13.04
N GLU A 142 -7.94 15.51 14.11
CA GLU A 142 -7.35 14.16 14.04
C GLU A 142 -8.39 13.14 13.58
N GLN A 143 -9.61 13.22 14.10
CA GLN A 143 -10.74 12.43 13.62
C GLN A 143 -10.95 12.67 12.13
N ARG A 144 -10.91 13.93 11.66
CA ARG A 144 -11.08 14.26 10.25
C ARG A 144 -9.95 13.75 9.37
N SER A 145 -8.70 13.83 9.81
CA SER A 145 -7.55 13.27 9.09
C SER A 145 -7.61 11.76 9.00
N PHE A 146 -7.97 11.09 10.10
CA PHE A 146 -8.24 9.66 10.10
C PHE A 146 -9.39 9.33 9.14
N LEU A 147 -10.51 10.04 9.19
CA LEU A 147 -11.64 9.77 8.28
C LEU A 147 -11.31 9.98 6.81
N LYS A 148 -10.41 10.92 6.48
CA LYS A 148 -9.92 11.11 5.11
C LYS A 148 -9.07 9.95 4.58
N SER A 149 -8.48 9.10 5.43
CA SER A 149 -7.83 7.89 4.94
C SER A 149 -8.83 6.80 4.51
N PHE A 150 -10.11 6.92 4.93
CA PHE A 150 -11.14 5.90 4.69
C PHE A 150 -12.25 6.37 3.74
N VAL A 151 -12.58 7.65 3.75
CA VAL A 151 -13.72 8.22 3.03
C VAL A 151 -13.20 9.11 1.91
N GLU A 152 -13.43 8.65 0.68
CA GLU A 152 -13.08 9.37 -0.54
C GLU A 152 -14.00 10.58 -0.76
N LYS A 153 -15.30 10.40 -0.50
CA LYS A 153 -16.30 11.46 -0.69
C LYS A 153 -17.48 11.31 0.27
N ILE A 154 -18.04 12.42 0.71
CA ILE A 154 -19.31 12.47 1.46
C ILE A 154 -20.25 13.38 0.68
N GLU A 155 -21.43 12.87 0.35
CA GLU A 155 -22.53 13.63 -0.25
C GLU A 155 -23.65 13.72 0.78
N ALA A 156 -23.96 14.93 1.23
CA ALA A 156 -25.08 15.19 2.12
C ALA A 156 -26.20 15.89 1.34
N ASP A 157 -27.41 15.34 1.44
CA ASP A 157 -28.68 15.94 1.03
C ASP A 157 -29.54 16.18 2.28
N ASP A 158 -30.65 16.91 2.15
CA ASP A 158 -31.49 17.38 3.27
C ASP A 158 -31.91 16.29 4.27
N GLU A 159 -32.01 15.04 3.83
CA GLU A 159 -32.43 13.91 4.67
C GLU A 159 -31.42 12.75 4.68
N LYS A 160 -30.39 12.77 3.83
CA LYS A 160 -29.55 11.59 3.58
C LYS A 160 -28.09 11.96 3.39
N VAL A 161 -27.22 11.25 4.10
CA VAL A 161 -25.77 11.29 3.89
C VAL A 161 -25.35 10.01 3.18
N LYS A 162 -24.73 10.14 2.01
CA LYS A 162 -24.07 9.07 1.26
C LYS A 162 -22.56 9.20 1.43
N MET A 163 -21.91 8.10 1.76
CA MET A 163 -20.46 8.05 1.91
C MET A 163 -19.88 7.14 0.85
N TYR A 164 -18.80 7.61 0.21
CA TYR A 164 -18.01 6.88 -0.77
C TYR A 164 -16.67 6.58 -0.10
N TYR A 165 -16.35 5.30 -0.05
CA TYR A 165 -15.20 4.80 0.67
C TYR A 165 -14.04 4.55 -0.28
N ASN A 166 -12.83 4.65 0.25
CA ASN A 166 -11.62 4.25 -0.44
C ASN A 166 -11.71 2.77 -0.86
N SER A 167 -11.01 2.38 -1.93
CA SER A 167 -11.04 1.05 -2.56
C SER A 167 -10.91 -0.10 -1.56
N ILE A 168 -10.09 0.07 -0.52
CA ILE A 168 -9.88 -0.90 0.57
C ILE A 168 -11.19 -1.27 1.29
N LEU A 169 -12.06 -0.29 1.58
CA LEU A 169 -13.34 -0.51 2.27
C LEU A 169 -14.50 -0.87 1.32
N ARG A 170 -14.35 -0.60 0.01
CA ARG A 170 -15.38 -0.94 -0.99
C ARG A 170 -15.60 -2.44 -1.09
N GLY A 171 -14.55 -3.24 -0.86
CA GLY A 171 -14.65 -4.71 -0.73
C GLY A 171 -15.50 -5.13 0.48
N ILE A 172 -15.29 -4.52 1.66
CA ILE A 172 -15.99 -4.85 2.92
C ILE A 172 -17.50 -4.62 2.83
N LEU A 173 -17.91 -3.52 2.22
CA LEU A 173 -19.32 -3.11 2.18
C LEU A 173 -20.14 -3.83 1.10
N LEU A 174 -19.50 -4.36 0.06
CA LEU A 174 -20.18 -5.12 -1.00
C LEU A 174 -20.56 -6.55 -0.55
N ASP A 175 -19.82 -7.15 0.39
CA ASP A 175 -20.14 -8.48 0.94
C ASP A 175 -21.32 -8.48 1.95
N ARG A 176 -21.91 -7.30 2.22
CA ARG A 176 -22.98 -7.12 3.23
C ARG A 176 -24.29 -6.55 2.69
N ILE A 177 -24.44 -6.42 1.37
CA ILE A 177 -25.68 -5.98 0.69
C ILE A 177 -26.16 -7.10 -0.23
#